data_AF-A0A955EKY0-F1
#
_entry.id   AF-A0A955EKY0-F1
#
_cell.length_a   1.000
_cell.length_b   1.000
_cell.length_c   1.000
_cell.angle_alpha   90.00
_cell.angle_beta   90.00
_cell.angle_gamma   90.00
#
_symmetry.space_group_name_H-M   'P 1'
#
loop_
_entity.id
_entity.type
_entity.pdbx_description
1 polymer ?
#
loop_
_entity_poly.entity_id
_entity_poly.type
_entity_poly.pdbx_seq_one_letter_code
_entity_poly.pdbx_strand_id
1 'polypeptide(L)'
;MSISHITQGYNPVKQSNNVNDNVILQSKIINDNVNDRAKKVDYIADKLAKDFNSPNSREFYCLIAWKLPEAKIWLNYEKSQKGRSPASLFNWLCRKDMG
;
A
#
# COMPACT_ATOMS: atom_id res chain seq x y z
N MET A 1 -38.66 28.17 0.97
CA MET A 1 -38.59 27.65 -0.41
C MET A 1 -37.16 27.21 -0.67
N SER A 2 -37.03 25.95 -1.07
CA SER A 2 -35.80 25.16 -1.06
C SER A 2 -34.78 25.64 -2.09
N ILE A 3 -33.49 25.65 -1.72
CA ILE A 3 -32.40 25.70 -2.70
C ILE A 3 -31.71 24.35 -2.68
N SER A 4 -31.90 23.64 -3.78
CA SER A 4 -31.55 22.25 -4.01
C SER A 4 -30.05 22.07 -4.20
N HIS A 5 -29.51 21.04 -3.55
CA HIS A 5 -28.16 20.53 -3.75
C HIS A 5 -27.96 20.06 -5.20
N ILE A 6 -26.93 20.57 -5.88
CA ILE A 6 -26.51 20.09 -7.20
C ILE A 6 -25.18 19.36 -7.01
N THR A 7 -25.26 18.04 -6.87
CA THR A 7 -24.09 17.15 -6.91
C THR A 7 -23.76 16.87 -8.37
N GLN A 8 -22.63 17.37 -8.87
CA GLN A 8 -22.12 17.07 -10.20
C GLN A 8 -21.60 15.63 -10.22
N GLY A 9 -22.38 14.72 -10.81
CA GLY A 9 -21.99 13.35 -11.08
C GLY A 9 -20.94 13.30 -12.20
N TYR A 10 -19.75 12.84 -11.86
CA TYR A 10 -18.72 12.49 -12.85
C TYR A 10 -19.19 11.28 -13.66
N ASN A 11 -19.44 11.49 -14.95
CA ASN A 11 -19.61 10.42 -15.95
C ASN A 11 -18.24 10.06 -16.53
N PRO A 12 -17.67 8.87 -16.29
CA PRO A 12 -16.50 8.45 -17.04
C PRO A 12 -16.89 8.04 -18.47
N VAL A 13 -16.31 8.76 -19.42
CA VAL A 13 -16.42 8.57 -20.87
C VAL A 13 -15.98 7.15 -21.24
N LYS A 14 -16.84 6.42 -21.97
CA LYS A 14 -16.49 5.15 -22.61
C LYS A 14 -15.45 5.41 -23.70
N GLN A 15 -14.19 5.05 -23.45
CA GLN A 15 -13.15 5.06 -24.47
C GLN A 15 -13.08 3.68 -25.13
N SER A 16 -13.75 3.55 -26.28
CA SER A 16 -13.49 2.47 -27.23
C SER A 16 -12.30 2.91 -28.08
N ASN A 17 -11.18 2.20 -28.00
CA ASN A 17 -10.10 2.27 -28.97
C ASN A 17 -9.52 0.86 -29.14
N ASN A 18 -9.73 0.32 -30.34
CA ASN A 18 -9.11 -0.90 -30.83
C ASN A 18 -7.60 -0.65 -30.98
N VAL A 19 -6.80 -1.25 -30.11
CA VAL A 19 -5.34 -1.21 -30.16
C VAL A 19 -4.84 -2.61 -29.87
N ASN A 20 -4.35 -3.31 -30.90
CA ASN A 20 -3.44 -4.46 -30.85
C ASN A 20 -3.55 -5.36 -29.58
N ASP A 21 -4.37 -6.41 -29.64
CA ASP A 21 -4.68 -7.30 -28.50
C ASP A 21 -3.43 -7.87 -27.79
N ASN A 22 -2.29 -8.00 -28.48
CA ASN A 22 -1.05 -8.49 -27.90
C ASN A 22 -0.32 -7.44 -27.03
N VAL A 23 -0.45 -6.15 -27.35
CA VAL A 23 0.07 -5.04 -26.54
C VAL A 23 -0.85 -4.78 -25.35
N ILE A 24 -2.17 -4.93 -25.52
CA ILE A 24 -3.13 -4.81 -24.42
C ILE A 24 -2.94 -5.91 -23.39
N LEU A 25 -2.69 -7.16 -23.79
CA LEU A 25 -2.44 -8.26 -22.84
C LEU A 25 -1.18 -8.02 -21.99
N GLN A 26 -0.05 -7.60 -22.60
CA GLN A 26 1.14 -7.24 -21.83
C GLN A 26 0.90 -6.04 -20.91
N SER A 27 0.27 -4.98 -21.42
CA SER A 27 -0.01 -3.79 -20.60
C SER A 27 -0.96 -4.09 -19.44
N LYS A 28 -1.95 -4.96 -19.64
CA LYS A 28 -2.90 -5.41 -18.62
C LYS A 28 -2.22 -6.30 -17.58
N ILE A 29 -1.41 -7.27 -17.99
CA ILE A 29 -0.63 -8.12 -17.06
C ILE A 29 0.34 -7.28 -16.22
N ILE A 30 0.99 -6.29 -16.82
CA ILE A 30 1.89 -5.37 -16.11
C ILE A 30 1.08 -4.47 -15.15
N ASN A 31 -0.06 -3.93 -15.57
CA ASN A 31 -0.92 -3.09 -14.72
C ASN A 31 -1.52 -3.87 -13.55
N ASP A 32 -1.98 -5.09 -13.78
CA ASP A 32 -2.56 -5.94 -12.75
C ASP A 32 -1.50 -6.29 -11.70
N ASN A 33 -0.26 -6.60 -12.11
CA ASN A 33 0.85 -6.88 -11.19
C ASN A 33 1.25 -5.63 -10.35
N VAL A 34 1.35 -4.47 -10.98
CA VAL A 34 1.67 -3.20 -10.27
C VAL A 34 0.55 -2.83 -9.30
N ASN A 35 -0.71 -2.99 -9.70
CA ASN A 35 -1.87 -2.71 -8.87
C ASN A 35 -1.98 -3.67 -7.67
N ASP A 36 -1.70 -4.96 -7.87
CA ASP A 36 -1.64 -5.95 -6.78
C ASP A 36 -0.53 -5.62 -5.78
N ARG A 37 0.65 -5.21 -6.28
CA ARG A 37 1.76 -4.83 -5.40
C ARG A 37 1.43 -3.55 -4.61
N ALA A 38 0.79 -2.56 -5.22
CA ALA A 38 0.35 -1.34 -4.53
C ALA A 38 -0.70 -1.64 -3.43
N LYS A 39 -1.73 -2.42 -3.75
CA LYS A 39 -2.74 -2.85 -2.76
C LYS A 39 -2.12 -3.60 -1.59
N LYS A 40 -1.13 -4.45 -1.87
CA LYS A 40 -0.40 -5.19 -0.84
C LYS A 40 0.42 -4.27 0.05
N VAL A 41 1.09 -3.27 -0.52
CA VAL A 41 1.82 -2.24 0.24
C VAL A 41 0.88 -1.48 1.16
N ASP A 42 -0.27 -1.02 0.65
CA ASP A 42 -1.27 -0.31 1.46
C ASP A 42 -1.81 -1.19 2.60
N TYR A 43 -2.15 -2.45 2.32
CA TYR A 43 -2.62 -3.38 3.33
C TYR A 43 -1.60 -3.62 4.45
N ILE A 44 -0.33 -3.85 4.10
CA ILE A 44 0.74 -4.05 5.08
C ILE A 44 0.93 -2.78 5.92
N ALA A 45 0.95 -1.61 5.29
CA ALA A 45 1.13 -0.34 5.98
C ALA A 45 -0.01 -0.03 6.96
N ASP A 46 -1.26 -0.24 6.52
CA ASP A 46 -2.44 -0.04 7.36
C ASP A 46 -2.47 -1.01 8.53
N LYS A 47 -2.08 -2.27 8.31
CA LYS A 47 -2.01 -3.27 9.38
C LYS A 47 -0.95 -2.91 10.41
N LEU A 48 0.26 -2.54 9.99
CA LEU A 48 1.33 -2.10 10.90
C LEU A 48 0.95 -0.83 11.66
N ALA A 49 0.33 0.14 11.00
CA ALA A 49 -0.13 1.38 11.62
C ALA A 49 -1.18 1.11 12.71
N LYS A 50 -2.09 0.15 12.48
CA LYS A 50 -3.10 -0.29 13.46
C LYS A 50 -2.45 -1.05 14.62
N ASP A 51 -1.60 -2.04 14.32
CA ASP A 51 -0.98 -2.91 15.32
C ASP A 51 -0.07 -2.14 16.27
N PHE A 52 0.65 -1.12 15.77
CA PHE A 52 1.49 -0.25 16.59
C PHE A 52 0.78 1.01 17.11
N ASN A 53 -0.54 1.13 16.87
CA ASN A 53 -1.33 2.32 17.21
C ASN A 53 -0.63 3.64 16.79
N SER A 54 -0.03 3.64 15.60
CA SER A 54 0.88 4.67 15.09
C SER A 54 0.45 5.13 13.69
N PRO A 55 -0.70 5.80 13.55
CA PRO A 55 -1.23 6.22 12.24
C PRO A 55 -0.31 7.23 11.53
N ASN A 56 0.38 8.09 12.29
CA ASN A 56 1.31 9.08 11.74
C ASN A 56 2.56 8.44 11.10
N SER A 57 2.83 7.16 11.37
CA SER A 57 3.97 6.42 10.81
C SER A 57 3.60 5.64 9.54
N ARG A 58 2.37 5.78 9.04
CA ARG A 58 1.89 5.03 7.86
C ARG A 58 2.78 5.21 6.63
N GLU A 59 3.20 6.45 6.33
CA GLU A 59 4.08 6.75 5.19
C GLU A 59 5.40 5.97 5.27
N PHE A 60 5.94 5.85 6.48
CA PHE A 60 7.14 5.05 6.73
C PHE A 60 6.87 3.54 6.55
N TYR A 61 5.70 3.04 6.98
CA TYR A 61 5.32 1.64 6.76
C TYR A 61 5.06 1.32 5.28
N CYS A 62 4.50 2.25 4.50
CA CYS A 62 4.40 2.12 3.05
C CYS A 62 5.79 1.98 2.42
N LEU A 63 6.75 2.81 2.83
CA LEU A 63 8.13 2.75 2.35
C LEU A 63 8.80 1.40 2.70
N ILE A 64 8.59 0.90 3.92
CA ILE A 64 9.06 -0.43 4.35
C ILE A 64 8.48 -1.52 3.44
N ALA A 65 7.16 -1.53 3.25
CA ALA A 65 6.49 -2.52 2.42
C ALA A 65 6.91 -2.44 0.95
N TRP A 66 7.38 -1.27 0.50
CA TRP A 66 7.90 -1.12 -0.85
C TRP A 66 9.29 -1.74 -1.02
N LYS A 67 10.15 -1.56 0.00
CA LYS A 67 11.58 -1.92 -0.05
C LYS A 67 11.89 -3.32 0.44
N LEU A 68 11.17 -3.81 1.44
CA LEU A 68 11.45 -5.11 2.07
C LEU A 68 10.49 -6.20 1.57
N PRO A 69 10.96 -7.45 1.40
CA PRO A 69 10.08 -8.59 1.21
C PRO A 69 9.16 -8.77 2.42
N GLU A 70 7.90 -9.12 2.17
CA GLU A 70 6.88 -9.31 3.20
C GLU A 70 7.33 -10.25 4.33
N ALA A 71 7.97 -11.37 4.00
CA ALA A 71 8.48 -12.32 4.99
C ALA A 71 9.45 -11.65 6.00
N LYS A 72 10.27 -10.71 5.53
CA LYS A 72 11.23 -9.99 6.38
C LYS A 72 10.53 -8.98 7.29
N ILE A 73 9.47 -8.33 6.77
CA ILE A 73 8.62 -7.41 7.52
C ILE A 73 7.97 -8.15 8.70
N TRP A 74 7.32 -9.29 8.44
CA TRP A 74 6.67 -10.06 9.50
C TRP A 74 7.67 -10.66 10.49
N LEU A 75 8.83 -11.14 10.03
CA LEU A 75 9.90 -11.59 10.92
C LEU A 75 10.37 -10.47 11.86
N ASN A 76 10.54 -9.25 11.35
CA ASN A 76 10.92 -8.10 12.16
C ASN A 76 9.79 -7.67 13.10
N TYR A 77 8.53 -7.79 12.66
CA TYR A 77 7.36 -7.56 13.49
C TYR A 77 7.35 -8.51 14.69
N GLU A 78 7.50 -9.82 14.47
CA GLU A 78 7.55 -10.82 15.53
C GLU A 78 8.71 -10.59 16.51
N LYS A 79 9.90 -10.22 16.01
CA LYS A 79 11.04 -9.85 16.85
C LYS A 79 10.75 -8.62 17.71
N SER A 80 10.04 -7.65 17.15
CA SER A 80 9.74 -6.39 17.82
C SER A 80 8.80 -6.57 19.03
N GLN A 81 7.91 -7.55 18.98
CA GLN A 81 6.93 -7.81 20.04
C GLN A 81 7.54 -8.35 21.34
N LYS A 82 8.82 -8.75 21.33
CA LYS A 82 9.51 -9.29 22.51
C LYS A 82 10.07 -8.21 23.46
N GLY A 83 9.95 -6.93 23.13
CA GLY A 83 10.56 -5.83 23.87
C GLY A 83 9.56 -4.86 24.52
N ARG A 84 10.07 -3.93 25.34
CA ARG A 84 9.27 -2.86 25.98
C ARG A 84 8.72 -1.82 24.99
N SER A 85 9.33 -1.68 23.80
CA SER A 85 8.92 -0.70 22.79
C SER A 85 8.84 -1.34 21.39
N PRO A 86 7.77 -2.09 21.09
CA PRO A 86 7.65 -2.85 19.84
C PRO A 86 7.77 -1.97 18.58
N ALA A 87 7.06 -0.84 18.53
CA ALA A 87 7.09 0.05 17.36
C ALA A 87 8.50 0.60 17.07
N SER A 88 9.20 1.06 18.11
CA SER A 88 10.56 1.60 17.96
C SER A 88 11.56 0.53 17.53
N LEU A 89 11.48 -0.66 18.12
CA LEU A 89 12.34 -1.79 17.76
C LEU A 89 12.07 -2.25 16.32
N PHE A 90 10.80 -2.33 15.92
CA PHE A 90 10.40 -2.66 14.55
C PHE A 90 10.98 -1.65 13.55
N ASN A 91 10.81 -0.35 13.82
CA ASN A 91 11.31 0.71 12.94
C ASN A 91 12.83 0.63 12.79
N TRP A 92 13.54 0.38 13.89
CA TRP A 92 15.00 0.24 13.86
C TRP A 92 15.44 -0.98 13.03
N LEU A 93 14.82 -2.15 13.24
CA LEU A 93 15.10 -3.36 12.47
C LEU A 93 14.88 -3.15 10.97
N CYS A 94 13.74 -2.55 10.61
CA CYS A 94 13.43 -2.29 9.21
C CYS A 94 14.38 -1.26 8.58
N ARG A 95 14.80 -0.22 9.30
CA ARG A 95 15.82 0.73 8.80
C ARG A 95 17.16 0.05 8.57
N LYS A 96 17.57 -0.85 9.46
CA LYS A 96 18.81 -1.62 9.32
C LYS A 96 18.78 -2.55 8.10
N ASP A 97 17.63 -3.13 7.81
CA ASP A 97 17.45 -4.04 6.67
C ASP A 97 17.27 -3.32 5.32
N MET A 98 16.98 -2.00 5.34
CA MET A 98 16.82 -1.15 4.15
C MET A 98 18.09 -0.40 3.74
N GLY A 99 19.08 -0.30 4.63
CA GLY A 99 20.40 0.26 4.34
C GLY A 99 21.26 -0.72 3.58
#